data_AF-A0A7Y9XQE5-F1
#
_entry.id   AF-A0A7Y9XQE5-F1
#
_cell.length_a   1.000
_cell.length_b   1.000
_cell.length_c   1.000
_cell.angle_alpha   90.00
_cell.angle_beta   90.00
_cell.angle_gamma   90.00
#
_symmetry.space_group_name_H-M   'P 1'
#
loop_
_entity.id
_entity.type
_entity.pdbx_description
1 polymer ?
#
loop_
_entity_poly.entity_id
_entity_poly.type
_entity_poly.pdbx_seq_one_letter_code
_entity_poly.pdbx_strand_id
1 'polypeptide(L)' 'MSEPRDHLEMTFRSIQCFADDGRLDADELGSLLAIAERDGVIDDNEIRVLTRIIARIKPEELDQPMRDKLAEVARKIGA' A
#
# COMPACT_ATOMS: atom_id res chain seq x y z
N MET A 1 21.71 -12.30 -8.57
CA MET A 1 21.14 -11.01 -8.13
C MET A 1 19.68 -11.29 -7.87
N SER A 2 19.25 -11.24 -6.62
CA SER A 2 17.86 -11.55 -6.28
C SER A 2 17.02 -10.30 -6.55
N GLU A 3 16.13 -10.38 -7.53
CA GLU A 3 14.89 -9.57 -7.61
C GLU A 3 14.39 -9.17 -6.20
N PRO A 4 14.36 -7.90 -5.74
CA PRO A 4 13.61 -7.56 -4.54
C PRO A 4 12.16 -8.04 -4.72
N ARG A 5 11.73 -8.95 -3.84
CA ARG A 5 10.39 -9.56 -3.91
C ARG A 5 9.37 -8.75 -3.12
N ASP A 6 9.57 -7.44 -3.05
CA ASP A 6 8.83 -6.56 -2.16
C ASP A 6 7.37 -6.45 -2.59
N HIS A 7 7.07 -6.46 -3.89
CA HIS A 7 5.71 -6.62 -4.41
C HIS A 7 5.00 -7.93 -3.96
N LEU A 8 5.73 -9.03 -3.76
CA LEU A 8 5.17 -10.28 -3.23
C LEU A 8 4.90 -10.16 -1.73
N GLU A 9 5.81 -9.53 -0.98
CA GLU A 9 5.63 -9.26 0.44
C GLU A 9 4.45 -8.32 0.68
N MET A 10 4.32 -7.24 -0.11
CA MET A 10 3.18 -6.33 -0.09
C MET A 10 1.87 -7.05 -0.43
N THR A 11 1.88 -7.91 -1.44
CA THR A 11 0.69 -8.70 -1.80
C THR A 11 0.29 -9.61 -0.64
N PHE A 12 1.25 -10.30 -0.02
CA PHE A 12 0.98 -11.17 1.12
C PHE A 12 0.46 -10.39 2.33
N ARG A 13 1.12 -9.29 2.70
CA ARG A 13 0.67 -8.43 3.81
C ARG A 13 -0.68 -7.80 3.55
N SER A 14 -0.97 -7.40 2.30
CA SER A 14 -2.29 -6.86 1.96
C SER A 14 -3.40 -7.88 2.21
N ILE A 15 -3.16 -9.17 1.92
CA ILE A 15 -4.11 -10.24 2.23
C ILE A 15 -4.29 -10.37 3.74
N GLN A 16 -3.24 -10.20 4.54
CA GLN A 16 -3.32 -10.25 6.00
C GLN A 16 -4.14 -9.08 6.57
N CYS A 17 -3.92 -7.85 6.09
CA CYS A 17 -4.72 -6.67 6.47
C CYS A 17 -6.21 -6.91 6.22
N PHE A 18 -6.56 -7.31 4.99
CA PHE A 18 -7.94 -7.65 4.64
C PHE A 18 -8.48 -8.93 5.31
N ALA A 19 -7.64 -9.75 5.94
CA ALA A 19 -8.08 -10.98 6.62
C ALA A 19 -8.34 -10.80 8.11
N ASP A 20 -7.80 -9.76 8.75
CA ASP A 20 -7.98 -9.52 10.19
C ASP A 20 -9.37 -8.90 10.48
N ASP A 21 -9.67 -7.75 9.88
CA ASP A 21 -10.94 -7.04 10.08
C ASP A 21 -11.71 -6.75 8.78
N GLY A 22 -11.16 -7.19 7.64
CA GLY A 22 -11.76 -6.96 6.31
C GLY A 22 -11.63 -5.52 5.82
N ARG A 23 -10.81 -4.72 6.48
CA ARG A 23 -10.63 -3.30 6.24
C ARG A 23 -9.17 -2.98 5.94
N LEU A 24 -8.96 -1.78 5.44
CA LEU A 24 -7.61 -1.22 5.34
C LEU A 24 -7.61 0.09 6.13
N ASP A 25 -6.70 0.22 7.08
CA ASP A 25 -6.47 1.48 7.80
C ASP A 25 -5.22 2.23 7.30
N ALA A 26 -5.02 3.43 7.85
CA ALA A 26 -3.90 4.30 7.46
C ALA A 26 -2.53 3.75 7.92
N ASP A 27 -2.47 3.01 9.02
CA ASP A 27 -1.25 2.39 9.57
C ASP A 27 -0.84 1.17 8.73
N GLU A 28 -1.82 0.39 8.27
CA GLU A 28 -1.64 -0.74 7.35
C GLU A 28 -1.17 -0.27 5.97
N LEU A 29 -1.83 0.75 5.41
CA LEU A 29 -1.37 1.38 4.17
C LEU A 29 0.04 1.95 4.32
N GLY A 30 0.36 2.52 5.48
CA GLY A 30 1.70 3.00 5.80
C GLY A 30 2.74 1.89 5.89
N SER A 31 2.37 0.74 6.46
CA SER A 31 3.23 -0.43 6.54
C SER A 31 3.53 -1.01 5.16
N LEU A 32 2.54 -1.02 4.26
CA LEU A 32 2.71 -1.42 2.86
C LEU A 32 3.62 -0.46 2.10
N LEU A 33 3.43 0.85 2.29
CA LEU A 33 4.29 1.87 1.70
C LEU A 33 5.73 1.72 2.19
N ALA A 34 5.95 1.48 3.49
CA ALA A 34 7.30 1.29 4.03
C ALA A 34 8.04 0.08 3.44
N ILE A 35 7.31 -0.95 2.98
CA ILE A 35 7.89 -2.10 2.27
C ILE A 35 8.31 -1.69 0.86
N ALA A 36 7.42 -0.98 0.14
CA ALA A 36 7.70 -0.45 -1.20
C ALA A 36 8.85 0.56 -1.21
N GLU A 37 9.12 1.22 -0.08
CA GLU A 37 10.22 2.17 0.04
C GLU A 37 11.51 1.55 0.58
N ARG A 38 11.51 0.26 0.92
CA ARG A 38 12.63 -0.38 1.61
C ARG A 38 13.89 -0.42 0.75
N ASP A 39 13.74 -0.56 -0.55
CA ASP A 39 14.84 -0.55 -1.53
C ASP A 39 15.13 0.87 -2.07
N GLY A 40 14.33 1.87 -1.66
CA GLY A 40 14.48 3.28 -2.01
C GLY A 40 13.89 3.68 -3.36
N VAL A 41 13.28 2.75 -4.11
CA VAL A 41 12.67 3.02 -5.41
C VAL A 41 11.37 2.24 -5.55
N ILE A 42 10.23 2.95 -5.56
CA ILE A 42 8.95 2.32 -5.83
C ILE A 42 8.87 2.00 -7.34
N ASP A 43 8.90 0.72 -7.68
CA ASP A 43 8.85 0.23 -9.06
C ASP A 43 7.42 0.08 -9.60
N ASP A 44 7.28 -0.21 -10.91
CA ASP A 44 5.99 -0.38 -11.57
C ASP A 44 5.14 -1.51 -10.95
N ASN A 45 5.77 -2.56 -10.41
CA ASN A 45 5.05 -3.66 -9.78
C ASN A 45 4.44 -3.23 -8.44
N GLU A 46 5.19 -2.47 -7.65
CA GLU A 46 4.77 -1.94 -6.35
C GLU A 46 3.69 -0.88 -6.52
N ILE A 47 3.84 0.03 -7.50
CA ILE A 47 2.78 0.99 -7.87
C ILE A 47 1.51 0.24 -8.24
N ARG A 48 1.62 -0.84 -9.02
CA ARG A 48 0.46 -1.65 -9.43
C ARG A 48 -0.22 -2.34 -8.24
N VAL A 49 0.56 -2.83 -7.28
CA VAL A 49 0.04 -3.44 -6.05
C VAL A 49 -0.63 -2.39 -5.17
N LEU A 50 0.02 -1.26 -4.90
CA LEU A 50 -0.55 -0.13 -4.14
C LEU A 50 -1.86 0.35 -4.75
N THR A 51 -1.88 0.57 -6.06
CA THR A 51 -3.08 1.02 -6.78
C THR A 51 -4.23 0.03 -6.64
N ARG A 52 -3.94 -1.28 -6.73
CA ARG A 52 -4.96 -2.34 -6.52
C ARG A 52 -5.51 -2.36 -5.11
N ILE A 53 -4.67 -2.11 -4.11
CA ILE A 53 -5.06 -2.07 -2.70
C ILE A 53 -5.94 -0.84 -2.47
N ILE A 54 -5.49 0.33 -2.93
CA ILE A 54 -6.23 1.59 -2.81
C ILE A 54 -7.61 1.48 -3.50
N ALA A 55 -7.68 0.86 -4.67
CA ALA A 55 -8.94 0.66 -5.38
C ALA A 55 -9.94 -0.27 -4.66
N ARG A 56 -9.51 -1.01 -3.63
CA ARG A 56 -10.36 -1.87 -2.81
C ARG A 56 -10.84 -1.20 -1.52
N ILE A 57 -10.27 -0.06 -1.15
CA ILE A 57 -10.68 0.70 0.04
C ILE A 57 -12.11 1.20 -0.18
N LYS A 58 -12.99 0.96 0.79
CA LYS A 58 -14.37 1.44 0.72
C LYS A 58 -14.42 2.93 1.05
N PRO A 59 -15.40 3.67 0.51
CA PRO A 59 -15.58 5.09 0.84
C PRO A 59 -15.78 5.35 2.35
N GLU A 60 -16.34 4.36 3.05
CA GLU A 60 -16.57 4.38 4.50
C GLU A 60 -15.28 4.33 5.32
N GLU A 61 -14.16 3.93 4.73
CA GLU A 61 -12.84 3.82 5.35
C GLU A 61 -11.95 5.02 5.00
N LEU A 62 -12.46 5.96 4.19
CA LEU A 62 -11.75 7.17 3.77
C LEU A 62 -11.86 8.28 4.83
N ASP A 63 -11.36 7.97 6.01
CA ASP A 63 -11.25 8.90 7.14
C ASP A 63 -10.15 9.93 6.87
N GLN A 64 -10.09 11.00 7.68
CA GLN A 64 -9.03 12.00 7.60
C GLN A 64 -7.61 11.40 7.56
N PRO A 65 -7.20 10.49 8.47
CA PRO A 65 -5.87 9.88 8.42
C PRO A 65 -5.63 9.03 7.16
N MET A 66 -6.64 8.31 6.67
CA MET A 66 -6.53 7.52 5.45
C MET A 66 -6.32 8.42 4.23
N ARG A 67 -7.04 9.55 4.14
CA ARG A 67 -6.87 10.54 3.07
C ARG A 67 -5.49 11.16 3.07
N ASP A 68 -4.97 11.52 4.25
CA ASP A 68 -3.62 12.07 4.39
C ASP A 68 -2.57 11.05 3.93
N LYS A 69 -2.78 9.77 4.25
CA LYS A 69 -1.90 8.69 3.83
C LYS A 69 -1.98 8.40 2.33
N LEU A 70 -3.18 8.40 1.75
CA LEU A 70 -3.37 8.30 0.30
C LEU A 70 -2.70 9.44 -0.44
N ALA A 71 -2.75 10.67 0.08
CA ALA A 71 -2.06 11.82 -0.50
C ALA A 71 -0.52 11.70 -0.37
N GLU A 72 -0.02 11.07 0.69
CA GLU A 72 1.40 10.72 0.81
C GLU A 72 1.82 9.68 -0.24
N VAL A 73 1.04 8.59 -0.38
CA VAL A 73 1.30 7.55 -1.38
C VAL A 73 1.27 8.14 -2.79
N ALA A 74 0.24 8.94 -3.13
CA ALA A 74 0.10 9.61 -4.42
C ALA A 74 1.33 10.48 -4.77
N ARG A 75 1.82 11.26 -3.79
CA ARG A 75 3.04 12.07 -3.95
C ARG A 75 4.28 11.23 -4.23
N LYS A 76 4.39 10.04 -3.64
CA LYS A 76 5.56 9.15 -3.81
C LYS A 76 5.54 8.39 -5.13
N ILE A 77 4.35 7.96 -5.58
CA ILE A 77 4.19 7.29 -6.88
C ILE A 77 4.15 8.27 -8.06
N GLY A 78 4.14 9.59 -7.81
CA GLY A 78 4.18 10.62 -8.84
C GLY A 78 2.89 10.78 -9.66
N ALA A 79 1.74 10.40 -9.08
CA ALA A 79 0.42 10.52 -9.70
C ALA A 79 -0.21 11.91 -9.54
#